data_AF-A0A8D5ZD18-F1
#
_entry.id   AF-A0A8D5ZD18-F1
#
_cell.length_a   1.000
_cell.length_b   1.000
_cell.length_c   1.000
_cell.angle_alpha   90.00
_cell.angle_beta   90.00
_cell.angle_gamma   90.00
#
_symmetry.space_group_name_H-M   'P 1'
#
loop_
_entity.id
_entity.type
_entity.pdbx_description
1 polymer ?
#
loop_
_entity_poly.entity_id
_entity_poly.type
_entity_poly.pdbx_seq_one_letter_code
_entity_poly.pdbx_strand_id
1 'polypeptide(L)'
;MRSKGVEINLYSTKSTSNIERELEDYLREGGFPEALTLGKRIIPSIYNDIITKGVIGRYEIREVTSSNNLPFPSQKYYSTEVSVRKLANLTKLSTTTVEEWINAIQESYLLFFIKRYSRSPKQFNNQRKVYVVDPGIVNYVAPFSYGGLMENVVVIHLLRKDQLEGGELFEGRRLRSGLCGRKGE
;
A
#
# COMPACT_ATOMS: atom_id res chain seq x y z
N MET A 1 8.20 12.99 7.37
CA MET A 1 7.93 13.91 8.50
C MET A 1 8.91 13.75 9.67
N ARG A 2 9.04 12.58 10.33
CA ARG A 2 10.01 12.40 11.44
C ARG A 2 11.46 12.71 11.08
N SER A 3 11.86 12.47 9.84
CA SER A 3 13.22 12.76 9.34
C SER A 3 13.58 14.25 9.26
N LYS A 4 12.60 15.18 9.29
CA LYS A 4 12.84 16.62 9.14
C LYS A 4 12.79 17.41 10.45
N GLY A 5 12.58 16.76 11.60
CA GLY A 5 12.66 17.41 12.91
C GLY A 5 11.66 18.55 13.16
N VAL A 6 10.48 18.50 12.54
CA VAL A 6 9.47 19.56 12.67
C VAL A 6 8.85 19.52 14.08
N GLU A 7 8.99 20.60 14.85
CA GLU A 7 8.25 20.79 16.11
C GLU A 7 6.76 20.98 15.81
N ILE A 8 5.93 20.11 16.40
CA ILE A 8 4.49 20.11 16.18
C ILE A 8 3.82 20.94 17.27
N ASN A 9 3.37 22.15 16.93
CA ASN A 9 2.47 22.94 17.77
C ASN A 9 1.14 23.20 17.04
N LEU A 10 0.10 22.44 17.38
CA LEU A 10 -1.21 22.53 16.73
C LEU A 10 -1.98 23.83 17.06
N TYR A 11 -1.53 24.60 18.03
CA TYR A 11 -2.17 25.84 18.50
C TYR A 11 -1.56 27.11 17.88
N SER A 12 -0.51 26.98 17.08
CA SER A 12 0.14 28.09 16.39
C SER A 12 -0.15 28.03 14.89
N THR A 13 -0.69 29.11 14.33
CA THR A 13 -0.96 29.24 12.88
C THR A 13 0.30 29.02 12.03
N LYS A 14 1.47 29.48 12.51
CA LYS A 14 2.74 29.29 11.80
C LYS A 14 3.13 27.81 11.72
N SER A 15 2.92 27.08 12.82
CA SER A 15 3.24 25.66 12.88
C SER A 15 2.25 24.84 12.03
N THR A 16 0.96 25.16 12.03
CA THR A 16 -0.02 24.46 11.19
C THR A 16 0.29 24.65 9.71
N SER A 17 0.58 25.87 9.26
CA SER A 17 0.95 26.12 7.86
C SER A 17 2.25 25.40 7.46
N ASN A 18 3.23 25.30 8.36
CA ASN A 18 4.44 24.53 8.10
C ASN A 18 4.15 23.04 7.95
N ILE A 19 3.29 22.47 8.81
CA ILE A 19 2.89 21.06 8.75
C ILE A 19 2.15 20.75 7.43
N GLU A 20 1.22 21.63 7.03
CA GLU A 20 0.49 21.49 5.77
C GLU A 20 1.44 21.50 4.57
N ARG A 21 2.37 22.45 4.52
CA ARG A 21 3.40 22.52 3.47
C ARG A 21 4.24 21.25 3.42
N GLU A 22 4.71 20.77 4.57
CA GLU A 22 5.53 19.55 4.64
C GLU A 22 4.74 18.28 4.26
N LEU A 23 3.43 18.27 4.53
CA LEU A 23 2.54 17.20 4.07
C LEU A 23 2.37 17.25 2.54
N GLU A 24 2.15 18.43 1.97
CA GLU A 24 2.06 18.61 0.52
C GLU A 24 3.35 18.18 -0.18
N ASP A 25 4.51 18.57 0.35
CA ASP A 25 5.80 18.13 -0.15
C ASP A 25 5.90 16.60 -0.06
N TYR A 26 5.55 15.98 1.07
CA TYR A 26 5.55 14.53 1.19
C TYR A 26 4.60 13.83 0.20
N LEU A 27 3.41 14.37 -0.05
CA LEU A 27 2.47 13.81 -1.02
C LEU A 27 3.01 13.88 -2.45
N ARG A 28 3.84 14.87 -2.77
CA ARG A 28 4.44 15.06 -4.11
C ARG A 28 5.75 14.30 -4.29
N GLU A 29 6.58 14.26 -3.26
CA GLU A 29 7.96 13.76 -3.35
C GLU A 29 8.12 12.33 -2.82
N GLY A 30 7.22 11.90 -1.93
CA GLY A 30 7.35 10.63 -1.23
C GLY A 30 8.30 10.66 -0.05
N GLY A 31 8.53 9.50 0.54
CA GLY A 31 9.35 9.30 1.74
C GLY A 31 10.55 8.38 1.55
N PHE A 32 10.83 7.91 0.33
CA PHE A 32 11.96 7.01 0.07
C PHE A 32 13.31 7.69 0.41
N PRO A 33 14.12 7.12 1.33
CA PRO A 33 15.39 7.72 1.74
C PRO A 33 16.35 8.02 0.58
N GLU A 34 16.43 7.09 -0.38
CA GLU A 34 17.27 7.22 -1.57
C GLU A 34 16.77 8.35 -2.47
N ALA A 35 15.44 8.53 -2.58
CA ALA A 35 14.86 9.62 -3.36
C ALA A 35 15.06 10.98 -2.70
N LEU A 36 15.11 11.05 -1.37
CA LEU A 36 15.44 12.27 -0.63
C LEU A 36 16.91 12.67 -0.80
N THR A 37 17.81 11.70 -0.99
CA THR A 37 19.26 11.94 -1.11
C THR A 37 19.71 12.15 -2.56
N LEU A 38 19.23 11.32 -3.48
CA LEU A 38 19.64 11.26 -4.89
C LEU A 38 18.65 11.96 -5.84
N GLY A 39 17.50 12.36 -5.32
CA GLY A 39 16.40 12.98 -6.07
C GLY A 39 15.45 11.98 -6.73
N LYS A 40 14.33 12.49 -7.25
CA LYS A 40 13.21 11.69 -7.80
C LYS A 40 13.58 10.79 -8.98
N ARG A 41 14.72 11.02 -9.63
CA ARG A 41 15.20 10.22 -10.78
C ARG A 41 15.51 8.77 -10.42
N ILE A 42 15.71 8.46 -9.14
CA ILE A 42 15.97 7.09 -8.68
C ILE A 42 14.68 6.27 -8.50
N ILE A 43 13.52 6.91 -8.38
CA ILE A 43 12.23 6.23 -8.14
C ILE A 43 11.92 5.15 -9.20
N PRO A 44 12.09 5.38 -10.51
CA PRO A 44 11.89 4.32 -11.51
C PRO A 44 12.80 3.11 -11.29
N SER A 45 14.06 3.34 -10.91
CA SER A 45 15.02 2.26 -10.63
C SER A 45 14.60 1.46 -9.41
N ILE A 46 14.20 2.14 -8.33
CA ILE A 46 13.70 1.50 -7.10
C ILE A 46 12.45 0.66 -7.41
N TYR A 47 11.50 1.23 -8.15
CA TYR A 47 10.28 0.54 -8.55
C TYR A 47 10.59 -0.73 -9.34
N ASN A 48 11.45 -0.63 -10.37
CA ASN A 48 11.83 -1.77 -11.19
C ASN A 48 12.60 -2.83 -10.40
N ASP A 49 13.47 -2.42 -9.48
CA ASP A 49 14.21 -3.33 -8.60
C ASP A 49 13.27 -4.12 -7.68
N ILE A 50 12.31 -3.45 -7.05
CA ILE A 50 11.33 -4.10 -6.17
C ILE A 50 10.48 -5.09 -6.96
N ILE A 51 10.01 -4.70 -8.15
CA ILE A 51 9.23 -5.58 -9.04
C ILE A 51 10.06 -6.78 -9.49
N THR A 52 11.29 -6.55 -9.96
CA THR A 52 12.10 -7.62 -10.56
C THR A 52 12.57 -8.60 -9.48
N LYS A 53 13.08 -8.10 -8.36
CA LYS A 53 13.59 -8.93 -7.26
C LYS A 53 12.46 -9.54 -6.43
N GLY A 54 11.35 -8.81 -6.24
CA GLY A 54 10.25 -9.21 -5.37
C GLY A 54 9.19 -10.07 -6.07
N VAL A 55 8.89 -9.81 -7.34
CA VAL A 55 7.78 -10.46 -8.06
C VAL A 55 8.31 -11.43 -9.10
N ILE A 56 9.14 -10.95 -10.04
CA ILE A 56 9.62 -11.75 -11.18
C ILE A 56 10.53 -12.89 -10.71
N GLY A 57 11.45 -12.61 -9.78
CA GLY A 57 12.39 -13.61 -9.25
C GLY A 57 11.75 -14.71 -8.39
N ARG A 58 10.54 -14.49 -7.83
CA ARG A 58 9.87 -15.47 -6.95
C ARG A 58 8.91 -16.39 -7.69
N TYR A 59 8.24 -15.90 -8.71
CA TYR A 59 7.13 -16.63 -9.32
C TYR A 59 7.48 -17.35 -10.63
N GLU A 60 8.77 -17.42 -11.02
CA GLU A 60 9.23 -17.96 -12.31
C GLU A 60 8.25 -17.63 -13.44
N ILE A 61 7.79 -16.37 -13.51
CA ILE A 61 6.72 -16.00 -14.44
C ILE A 61 7.34 -15.89 -15.83
N ARG A 62 7.59 -17.04 -16.44
CA ARG A 62 8.24 -17.21 -17.75
C ARG A 62 7.44 -16.59 -18.90
N GLU A 63 6.16 -16.27 -18.68
CA GLU A 63 5.28 -15.65 -19.67
C GLU A 63 5.19 -14.12 -19.60
N VAL A 64 5.80 -13.44 -18.61
CA VAL A 64 5.77 -11.97 -18.53
C VAL A 64 6.64 -11.31 -19.59
N THR A 65 7.64 -12.00 -20.10
CA THR A 65 8.63 -11.42 -21.03
C THR A 65 8.08 -11.14 -22.43
N SER A 66 6.94 -11.73 -22.83
CA SER A 66 6.40 -11.57 -24.20
C SER A 66 5.40 -10.44 -24.36
N SER A 67 4.97 -9.78 -23.28
CA SER A 67 4.14 -8.60 -23.39
C SER A 67 4.55 -7.58 -22.35
N ASN A 68 4.75 -6.33 -22.76
CA ASN A 68 4.97 -5.15 -21.91
C ASN A 68 3.80 -4.87 -20.92
N ASN A 69 2.97 -5.87 -20.63
CA ASN A 69 1.86 -5.82 -19.71
C ASN A 69 2.32 -6.36 -18.35
N LEU A 70 3.07 -5.55 -17.62
CA LEU A 70 3.04 -5.65 -16.16
C LEU A 70 1.54 -5.54 -15.75
N PRO A 71 0.91 -6.58 -15.18
CA PRO A 71 -0.54 -6.67 -15.05
C PRO A 71 -1.03 -6.09 -13.73
N PHE A 72 -0.25 -5.20 -13.13
CA PHE A 72 -0.89 -4.17 -12.34
C PHE A 72 -1.17 -3.00 -13.25
N PRO A 73 -2.44 -2.67 -13.53
CA PRO A 73 -2.80 -1.34 -13.98
C PRO A 73 -2.53 -0.33 -12.84
N SER A 74 -1.28 -0.24 -12.40
CA SER A 74 -0.79 0.66 -11.36
C SER A 74 -1.05 2.11 -11.75
N GLN A 75 -1.21 2.40 -13.05
CA GLN A 75 -1.48 3.74 -13.53
C GLN A 75 -2.86 4.32 -13.19
N LYS A 76 -3.84 3.51 -12.77
CA LYS A 76 -5.22 4.01 -12.57
C LYS A 76 -5.94 3.57 -11.29
N TYR A 77 -5.35 2.70 -10.47
CA TYR A 77 -6.11 2.02 -9.40
C TYR A 77 -5.51 2.15 -7.98
N TYR A 78 -4.70 3.16 -7.69
CA TYR A 78 -4.38 3.46 -6.29
C TYR A 78 -5.62 4.02 -5.57
N SER A 79 -5.80 3.66 -4.31
CA SER A 79 -6.97 4.01 -3.48
C SER A 79 -8.33 3.65 -4.11
N THR A 80 -8.33 2.74 -5.08
CA THR A 80 -9.50 2.36 -5.86
C THR A 80 -9.86 0.90 -5.59
N GLU A 81 -11.15 0.57 -5.68
CA GLU A 81 -11.63 -0.80 -5.59
C GLU A 81 -11.33 -1.58 -6.86
N VAL A 82 -10.68 -2.73 -6.69
CA VAL A 82 -10.32 -3.65 -7.75
C VAL A 82 -10.85 -5.03 -7.40
N SER A 83 -11.40 -5.74 -8.40
CA SER A 83 -11.78 -7.14 -8.24
C SER A 83 -10.86 -8.04 -9.05
N VAL A 84 -10.56 -9.22 -8.50
CA VAL A 84 -9.74 -10.25 -9.19
C VAL A 84 -10.30 -10.57 -10.56
N ARG A 85 -11.63 -10.70 -10.68
CA ARG A 85 -12.31 -10.95 -11.96
C ARG A 85 -12.09 -9.83 -12.97
N LYS A 86 -12.11 -8.56 -12.54
CA LYS A 86 -11.85 -7.41 -13.42
C LYS A 86 -10.40 -7.41 -13.90
N LEU A 87 -9.45 -7.72 -13.01
CA LEU A 87 -8.04 -7.85 -13.37
C LEU A 87 -7.79 -9.02 -14.33
N ALA A 88 -8.39 -10.19 -14.08
CA ALA A 88 -8.32 -11.34 -14.98
C ALA A 88 -8.83 -11.01 -16.38
N ASN A 89 -9.96 -10.31 -16.49
CA ASN A 89 -10.49 -9.88 -17.78
C ASN A 89 -9.58 -8.87 -18.51
N LEU A 90 -8.97 -7.92 -17.77
CA LEU A 90 -8.06 -6.92 -18.35
C LEU A 90 -6.74 -7.54 -18.83
N THR A 91 -6.25 -8.52 -18.09
CA THR A 91 -4.93 -9.14 -18.31
C THR A 91 -5.03 -10.37 -19.20
N LYS A 92 -6.26 -10.86 -19.47
CA LYS A 92 -6.56 -12.11 -20.17
C LYS A 92 -5.94 -13.33 -19.48
N LEU A 93 -5.68 -13.25 -18.18
CA LEU A 93 -5.14 -14.32 -17.35
C LEU A 93 -6.26 -15.03 -16.58
N SER A 94 -5.98 -16.23 -16.10
CA SER A 94 -6.89 -16.93 -15.19
C SER A 94 -7.00 -16.17 -13.85
N THR A 95 -8.15 -16.28 -13.18
CA THR A 95 -8.32 -15.66 -11.86
C THR A 95 -7.32 -16.19 -10.83
N THR A 96 -6.93 -17.46 -10.94
CA THR A 96 -5.94 -18.11 -10.08
C THR A 96 -4.57 -17.46 -10.25
N THR A 97 -4.13 -17.28 -11.50
CA THR A 97 -2.88 -16.60 -11.82
C THR A 97 -2.89 -15.16 -11.32
N VAL A 98 -4.00 -14.44 -11.49
CA VAL A 98 -4.11 -13.06 -10.96
C VAL A 98 -4.02 -13.01 -9.43
N GLU A 99 -4.60 -13.98 -8.72
CA GLU A 99 -4.50 -14.04 -7.26
C GLU A 99 -3.07 -14.31 -6.80
N GLU A 100 -2.36 -15.22 -7.47
CA GLU A 100 -0.94 -15.48 -7.23
C GLU A 100 -0.09 -14.21 -7.42
N TRP A 101 -0.34 -13.44 -8.47
CA TRP A 101 0.40 -12.19 -8.71
C TRP A 101 0.07 -11.11 -7.68
N ILE A 102 -1.19 -10.99 -7.26
CA ILE A 102 -1.57 -10.07 -6.18
C ILE A 102 -0.82 -10.42 -4.89
N ASN A 103 -0.73 -11.72 -4.57
CA ASN A 103 0.01 -12.18 -3.41
C ASN A 103 1.52 -11.88 -3.55
N ALA A 104 2.11 -12.17 -4.71
CA ALA A 104 3.51 -11.87 -5.01
C ALA A 104 3.85 -10.38 -4.80
N ILE A 105 3.01 -9.49 -5.32
CA ILE A 105 3.21 -8.05 -5.19
C ILE A 105 3.02 -7.60 -3.74
N GLN A 106 2.06 -8.18 -3.02
CA GLN A 106 1.86 -7.88 -1.61
C GLN A 106 3.07 -8.31 -0.76
N GLU A 107 3.68 -9.45 -1.06
CA GLU A 107 4.92 -9.90 -0.39
C GLU A 107 6.16 -9.07 -0.75
N SER A 108 6.15 -8.36 -1.88
CA SER A 108 7.20 -7.41 -2.25
C SER A 108 7.13 -6.09 -1.46
N TYR A 109 6.12 -5.94 -0.59
CA TYR A 109 5.83 -4.72 0.20
C TYR A 109 5.60 -3.46 -0.65
N LEU A 110 5.36 -3.62 -1.95
CA LEU A 110 5.09 -2.51 -2.87
C LEU A 110 3.64 -2.02 -2.77
N LEU A 111 2.70 -2.97 -2.73
CA LEU A 111 1.26 -2.72 -2.65
C LEU A 111 0.64 -3.51 -1.50
N PHE A 112 -0.44 -2.96 -0.95
CA PHE A 112 -1.28 -3.59 0.06
C PHE A 112 -2.71 -3.69 -0.45
N PHE A 113 -3.33 -4.85 -0.24
CA PHE A 113 -4.73 -5.07 -0.58
C PHE A 113 -5.55 -5.18 0.69
N ILE A 114 -6.53 -4.29 0.85
CA ILE A 114 -7.48 -4.35 1.95
C ILE A 114 -8.82 -4.85 1.42
N LYS A 115 -9.30 -5.95 1.98
CA LYS A 115 -10.63 -6.48 1.67
C LYS A 115 -11.69 -5.52 2.20
N ARG A 116 -12.78 -5.33 1.45
CA ARG A 116 -13.93 -4.58 1.94
C ARG A 116 -14.50 -5.25 3.18
N TYR A 117 -14.69 -4.47 4.25
CA TYR A 117 -15.43 -4.94 5.41
C TYR A 117 -16.90 -5.16 5.05
N SER A 118 -17.41 -6.35 5.37
CA SER A 118 -18.82 -6.70 5.22
C SER A 118 -19.27 -7.46 6.46
N ARG A 119 -20.46 -7.12 6.98
CA ARG A 119 -21.08 -7.85 8.11
C ARG A 119 -21.72 -9.17 7.67
N SER A 120 -21.94 -9.37 6.37
CA SER A 120 -22.56 -10.58 5.83
C SER A 120 -21.56 -11.38 5.00
N PRO A 121 -21.38 -12.69 5.28
CA PRO A 121 -20.50 -13.57 4.51
C PRO A 121 -20.84 -13.62 3.01
N LYS A 122 -22.12 -13.44 2.66
CA LYS A 122 -22.61 -13.46 1.27
C LYS A 122 -22.25 -12.20 0.49
N GLN A 123 -21.81 -11.13 1.16
CA GLN A 123 -21.41 -9.85 0.58
C GLN A 123 -19.89 -9.65 0.60
N PHE A 124 -19.09 -10.70 0.85
CA PHE A 124 -17.67 -10.71 0.50
C PHE A 124 -17.53 -10.71 -1.02
N ASN A 125 -17.86 -9.58 -1.64
CA ASN A 125 -17.42 -9.29 -2.98
C ASN A 125 -15.89 -9.37 -2.91
N ASN A 126 -15.25 -10.10 -3.84
CA ASN A 126 -13.77 -10.20 -3.93
C ASN A 126 -13.14 -8.86 -4.40
N GLN A 127 -13.77 -7.74 -4.00
CA GLN A 127 -13.34 -6.36 -4.15
C GLN A 127 -12.33 -6.06 -3.03
N ARG A 128 -11.17 -5.57 -3.46
CA ARG A 128 -10.06 -5.18 -2.61
C ARG A 128 -9.69 -3.75 -2.98
N LYS A 129 -9.46 -2.89 -2.00
CA LYS A 129 -8.83 -1.60 -2.24
C LYS A 129 -7.32 -1.77 -2.27
N VAL A 130 -6.67 -1.07 -3.19
CA VAL A 130 -5.23 -1.13 -3.40
C VAL A 130 -4.58 0.11 -2.82
N TYR A 131 -3.56 -0.08 -1.98
CA TYR A 131 -2.77 0.98 -1.39
C TYR A 131 -1.29 0.77 -1.71
N VAL A 132 -0.56 1.86 -1.94
CA VAL A 132 0.85 1.84 -2.34
C VAL A 132 1.67 2.33 -1.16
N VAL A 133 2.81 1.69 -0.91
CA VAL A 133 3.65 1.97 0.27
C VAL A 133 4.10 3.43 0.41
N ASP A 134 4.31 4.12 -0.72
CA ASP A 134 4.86 5.48 -0.75
C ASP A 134 4.23 6.34 -1.86
N PRO A 135 3.87 7.62 -1.57
CA PRO A 135 3.34 8.56 -2.56
C PRO A 135 4.29 8.83 -3.74
N GLY A 136 5.61 8.77 -3.54
CA GLY A 136 6.59 9.00 -4.59
C GLY A 136 6.49 7.94 -5.71
N ILE A 137 6.20 6.69 -5.34
CA ILE A 137 5.91 5.63 -6.31
C ILE A 137 4.58 5.90 -7.00
N VAL A 138 3.54 6.30 -6.25
CA VAL A 138 2.22 6.63 -6.83
C VAL A 138 2.36 7.70 -7.91
N ASN A 139 3.10 8.77 -7.64
CA ASN A 139 3.29 9.88 -8.57
C ASN A 139 4.13 9.50 -9.79
N TYR A 140 4.94 8.45 -9.70
CA TYR A 140 5.65 7.90 -10.85
C TYR A 140 4.74 7.04 -11.73
N VAL A 141 3.89 6.22 -11.14
CA VAL A 141 3.06 5.25 -11.89
C VAL A 141 1.73 5.84 -12.34
N ALA A 142 1.13 6.77 -11.59
CA ALA A 142 -0.23 7.23 -11.78
C ALA A 142 -0.37 8.77 -11.73
N PRO A 143 -1.43 9.34 -12.32
CA PRO A 143 -1.71 10.76 -12.22
C PRO A 143 -1.94 11.19 -10.76
N PHE A 144 -1.44 12.38 -10.41
CA PHE A 144 -1.61 12.97 -9.09
C PHE A 144 -3.10 13.22 -8.77
N SER A 145 -3.55 12.70 -7.63
CA SER A 145 -4.88 12.98 -7.05
C SER A 145 -4.71 13.23 -5.57
N TYR A 146 -5.02 14.44 -5.14
CA TYR A 146 -4.86 14.85 -3.75
C TYR A 146 -5.69 13.96 -2.80
N GLY A 147 -6.98 13.76 -3.11
CA GLY A 147 -7.87 12.91 -2.31
C GLY A 147 -7.43 11.46 -2.25
N GLY A 148 -7.03 10.88 -3.39
CA GLY A 148 -6.57 9.50 -3.45
C GLY A 148 -5.25 9.28 -2.70
N LEU A 149 -4.32 10.23 -2.78
CA LEU A 149 -3.04 10.15 -2.06
C LEU A 149 -3.23 10.35 -0.56
N MET A 150 -4.12 11.25 -0.15
CA MET A 150 -4.45 11.44 1.27
C MET A 150 -5.03 10.16 1.88
N GLU A 151 -6.00 9.52 1.20
CA GLU A 151 -6.52 8.22 1.63
C GLU A 151 -5.38 7.19 1.74
N ASN A 152 -4.52 7.12 0.73
CA ASN A 152 -3.40 6.19 0.70
C ASN A 152 -2.45 6.38 1.89
N VAL A 153 -2.02 7.61 2.15
CA VAL A 153 -1.08 7.93 3.25
C VAL A 153 -1.68 7.58 4.61
N VAL A 154 -2.96 7.92 4.83
CA VAL A 154 -3.66 7.59 6.09
C VAL A 154 -3.72 6.08 6.29
N VAL A 155 -4.09 5.33 5.26
CA VAL A 155 -4.20 3.86 5.37
C VAL A 155 -2.85 3.22 5.61
N ILE A 156 -1.81 3.62 4.88
CA ILE A 156 -0.46 3.09 5.10
C ILE A 156 0.04 3.43 6.52
N HIS A 157 -0.25 4.62 7.02
CA HIS A 157 0.09 5.00 8.39
C HIS A 157 -0.63 4.13 9.43
N LEU A 158 -1.92 3.84 9.22
CA LEU A 158 -2.69 2.95 10.09
C LEU A 158 -2.14 1.52 10.05
N LEU A 159 -1.85 0.98 8.86
CA LEU A 159 -1.27 -0.36 8.71
C LEU A 159 0.09 -0.47 9.41
N ARG A 160 0.95 0.55 9.32
CA ARG A 160 2.24 0.58 10.01
C ARG A 160 2.08 0.60 11.53
N LYS A 161 1.11 1.36 12.04
CA LYS A 161 0.82 1.39 13.48
C LYS A 161 0.33 0.04 13.98
N ASP A 162 -0.63 -0.55 13.27
CA ASP A 162 -1.21 -1.84 13.62
C ASP A 162 -0.14 -2.96 13.61
N GLN A 163 0.73 -2.98 12.59
CA GLN A 163 1.86 -3.93 12.52
C GLN A 163 2.87 -3.77 13.67
N LEU A 164 3.09 -2.54 14.16
CA LEU A 164 4.01 -2.25 15.25
C LEU A 164 3.39 -2.50 16.63
N GLU A 165 2.06 -2.41 16.75
CA GLU A 165 1.30 -2.62 17.99
C GLU A 165 0.79 -4.07 18.16
N GLY A 166 1.09 -4.97 17.21
CA GLY A 166 0.75 -6.40 17.29
C GLY A 166 -0.65 -6.75 16.77
N GLY A 167 -1.10 -6.09 15.70
CA GLY A 167 -2.44 -6.23 15.13
C GLY A 167 -2.71 -7.57 14.46
N GLU A 168 -3.28 -8.50 15.23
CA GLU A 168 -4.30 -9.42 14.71
C GLU A 168 -5.46 -8.57 14.15
N LEU A 169 -5.77 -8.76 12.88
CA LEU A 169 -6.97 -8.20 12.24
C LEU A 169 -8.19 -8.55 13.10
N PHE A 170 -8.70 -7.55 13.83
CA PHE A 170 -9.89 -7.66 14.67
C PHE A 170 -11.10 -8.15 13.85
N GLU A 171 -11.32 -9.46 13.88
CA GLU A 171 -12.65 -10.04 13.78
C GLU A 171 -13.47 -9.39 14.91
N GLY A 172 -14.62 -8.79 14.58
CA GLY A 172 -15.43 -7.99 15.48
C GLY A 172 -16.07 -8.77 16.64
N ARG A 173 -15.26 -9.36 17.52
CA ARG A 173 -15.66 -9.91 18.80
C ARG A 173 -14.94 -9.18 19.91
N ARG A 174 -15.76 -8.45 20.65
CA ARG A 174 -15.57 -8.03 22.05
C ARG A 174 -14.62 -9.00 22.78
N LEU A 175 -13.36 -8.63 22.97
CA LEU A 175 -12.48 -9.31 23.91
C LEU A 175 -13.01 -9.00 25.31
N ARG A 176 -13.85 -9.88 25.85
CA ARG A 176 -13.99 -9.99 27.30
C ARG A 176 -12.64 -10.46 27.81
N SER A 177 -12.07 -9.68 28.72
CA SER A 177 -10.94 -10.06 29.54
C SER A 177 -11.17 -11.45 30.13
N GLY A 178 -10.34 -12.38 29.71
CA GLY A 178 -10.25 -13.75 30.21
C GLY A 178 -8.79 -14.11 30.38
N LEU A 179 -8.08 -13.41 31.25
CA LEU A 179 -6.80 -13.86 31.79
C LEU A 179 -7.10 -15.10 32.65
N CYS A 180 -7.09 -16.27 32.01
CA CYS A 180 -7.14 -17.56 32.68
C CYS A 180 -5.74 -18.20 32.62
N GLY A 181 -5.14 -18.34 33.81
CA GLY A 181 -4.33 -19.52 34.15
C GLY A 181 -2.84 -19.48 33.80
N ARG A 182 -2.03 -18.88 34.68
CA ARG A 182 -0.71 -19.46 34.98
C ARG A 182 -0.95 -20.76 35.77
N LYS A 183 -0.77 -21.90 35.11
CA LYS A 183 -0.18 -23.12 35.69
C LYS A 183 1.25 -23.16 35.12
N GLY A 184 2.32 -23.45 35.82
CA GLY A 184 2.56 -24.00 37.15
C GLY A 184 3.91 -24.69 37.04
N GLU A 185 4.86 -24.27 37.87
CA GLU A 185 5.99 -25.04 38.41
C GLU A 185 6.20 -24.53 39.84
#